data_AF-A0A0F9B1E3-F1
#
_entry.id   AF-A0A0F9B1E3-F1
#
_cell.length_a   1.000
_cell.length_b   1.000
_cell.length_c   1.000
_cell.angle_alpha   90.00
_cell.angle_beta   90.00
_cell.angle_gamma   90.00
#
_symmetry.space_group_name_H-M   'P 1'
#
loop_
_entity.id
_entity.type
_entity.pdbx_description
1 polymer ?
#
loop_
_entity_poly.entity_id
_entity_poly.type
_entity_poly.pdbx_seq_one_letter_code
_entity_poly.pdbx_strand_id
1 'polypeptide(L)'
;SGYQSNESGSPSNVLVLNLNSNKLQYFIYNDGSDVQVSTATVDETNDRLLIGDTSGFVRVIENTSYTDDSGTAISWEVQSKDFTLQTRKHFPRFMKYDVEVPSGSICNGELILDGAVHHTHVITGSRQTNRRLVGTGNGNKSATRISGTGPVTVYAAESE
;
A
#
# COMPACT_ATOMS: atom_id res chain seq x y z
N SER A 1 -9.54 20.22 12.95
CA SER A 1 -9.16 19.86 14.32
C SER A 1 -9.98 18.65 14.73
N GLY A 2 -9.38 17.46 14.76
CA GLY A 2 -10.02 16.26 15.30
C GLY A 2 -9.75 16.20 16.81
N TYR A 3 -10.79 16.07 17.62
CA TYR A 3 -10.66 15.92 19.07
C TYR A 3 -10.55 14.43 19.42
N GLN A 4 -9.50 14.07 20.12
CA GLN A 4 -9.28 12.74 20.66
C GLN A 4 -9.85 12.67 22.08
N SER A 5 -10.63 11.64 22.39
CA SER A 5 -11.05 11.36 23.77
C SER A 5 -9.87 10.84 24.59
N ASN A 6 -9.81 11.20 25.87
CA ASN A 6 -8.72 10.86 26.81
C ASN A 6 -8.38 9.36 26.93
N GLU A 7 -9.23 8.47 26.42
CA GLU A 7 -9.11 7.01 26.53
C GLU A 7 -8.67 6.34 25.22
N SER A 8 -8.51 7.08 24.13
CA SER A 8 -8.07 6.55 22.84
C SER A 8 -6.69 7.09 22.52
N GLY A 9 -5.74 6.23 22.14
CA GLY A 9 -4.44 6.66 21.62
C GLY A 9 -4.59 7.44 20.32
N SER A 10 -3.61 8.27 19.98
CA SER A 10 -3.66 9.08 18.77
C SER A 10 -3.52 8.16 17.55
N PRO A 11 -4.22 8.42 16.44
CA PRO A 11 -4.11 7.58 15.26
C PRO A 11 -2.70 7.68 14.67
N SER A 12 -2.11 6.54 14.30
CA SER A 12 -0.81 6.49 13.60
C SER A 12 -0.94 6.45 12.08
N ASN A 13 -2.18 6.33 11.58
CA ASN A 13 -2.48 6.16 10.16
C ASN A 13 -3.47 7.22 9.68
N VAL A 14 -3.32 7.69 8.45
CA VAL A 14 -4.20 8.71 7.86
C VAL A 14 -4.81 8.17 6.56
N LEU A 15 -6.13 8.33 6.42
CA LEU A 15 -6.86 8.09 5.17
C LEU A 15 -7.34 9.42 4.60
N VAL A 16 -6.97 9.71 3.35
CA VAL A 16 -7.35 10.94 2.66
C VAL A 16 -8.25 10.59 1.48
N LEU A 17 -9.48 11.08 1.49
CA LEU A 17 -10.39 10.97 0.36
C LEU A 17 -10.33 12.26 -0.46
N ASN A 18 -9.73 12.17 -1.65
CA ASN A 18 -9.77 13.27 -2.60
C ASN A 18 -11.12 13.24 -3.34
N LEU A 19 -12.01 14.17 -3.00
CA LEU A 19 -13.38 14.24 -3.54
C LEU A 19 -13.44 14.59 -5.04
N ASN A 20 -12.40 15.23 -5.59
CA ASN A 20 -12.35 15.56 -7.02
C ASN A 20 -12.04 14.32 -7.87
N SER A 21 -11.16 13.45 -7.38
CA SER A 21 -10.76 12.23 -8.08
C SER A 21 -11.50 10.97 -7.60
N ASN A 22 -12.28 11.07 -6.52
CA ASN A 22 -12.87 9.95 -5.80
C ASN A 22 -11.86 8.86 -5.42
N LYS A 23 -10.60 9.26 -5.18
CA LYS A 23 -9.53 8.35 -4.76
C LYS A 23 -9.31 8.45 -3.26
N LEU A 24 -9.28 7.29 -2.61
CA LEU A 24 -8.84 7.15 -1.23
C LEU A 24 -7.34 6.84 -1.22
N GLN A 25 -6.56 7.65 -0.53
CA GLN A 25 -5.14 7.45 -0.31
C GLN A 25 -4.91 7.09 1.16
N TYR A 26 -4.04 6.11 1.37
CA TYR A 26 -3.65 5.64 2.69
C TYR A 26 -2.20 6.04 2.95
N PHE A 27 -1.97 6.79 4.02
CA PHE A 27 -0.66 7.26 4.43
C PHE A 27 -0.26 6.59 5.75
N ILE A 28 0.91 5.96 5.73
CA ILE A 28 1.59 5.42 6.91
C ILE A 28 2.91 6.19 7.06
N TYR A 29 3.22 6.63 8.27
CA TYR A 29 4.56 7.11 8.58
C TYR A 29 5.47 5.92 8.87
N ASN A 30 6.46 5.72 8.00
CA ASN A 30 7.36 4.58 8.07
C ASN A 30 8.80 5.04 8.31
N ASP A 31 9.02 5.99 9.23
CA ASP A 31 10.36 6.28 9.79
C ASP A 31 10.82 5.20 10.79
N GLY A 32 10.24 4.00 10.69
CA GLY A 32 10.41 2.89 11.63
C GLY A 32 9.73 3.08 12.99
N SER A 33 9.09 4.23 13.25
CA SER A 33 8.38 4.50 14.50
C SER A 33 6.89 4.76 14.30
N ASP A 34 6.06 4.34 15.27
CA ASP A 34 4.63 4.67 15.28
C ASP A 34 4.45 6.18 15.52
N VAL A 35 4.40 6.96 14.45
CA VAL A 35 4.19 8.42 14.53
C VAL A 35 2.72 8.71 14.82
N GLN A 36 2.45 9.10 16.06
CA GLN A 36 1.11 9.49 16.51
C GLN A 36 0.73 10.87 15.96
N VAL A 37 -0.38 10.92 15.23
CA VAL A 37 -0.93 12.15 14.65
C VAL A 37 -1.73 12.92 15.68
N SER A 38 -1.29 14.12 16.03
CA SER A 38 -1.98 15.01 16.98
C SER A 38 -2.88 16.03 16.27
N THR A 39 -2.52 16.46 15.07
CA THR A 39 -3.27 17.45 14.30
C THR A 39 -3.08 17.26 12.80
N ALA A 40 -4.06 17.71 12.02
CA ALA A 40 -4.03 17.72 10.58
C ALA A 40 -4.58 19.06 10.07
N THR A 41 -3.90 19.66 9.09
CA THR A 41 -4.35 20.87 8.40
C THR A 41 -4.00 20.81 6.93
N VAL A 42 -4.83 21.42 6.10
CA VAL A 42 -4.53 21.62 4.69
C VAL A 42 -3.77 22.93 4.55
N ASP A 43 -2.67 22.89 3.80
CA ASP A 43 -1.98 24.08 3.32
C ASP A 43 -2.60 24.44 1.97
N GLU A 44 -3.59 25.34 2.00
CA GLU A 44 -4.35 25.77 0.81
C GLU A 44 -3.47 26.49 -0.23
N THR A 45 -2.32 27.04 0.18
CA THR A 45 -1.42 27.74 -0.74
C THR A 45 -0.63 26.75 -1.60
N ASN A 46 -0.24 25.63 -1.02
CA ASN A 46 0.59 24.61 -1.67
C ASN A 46 -0.16 23.32 -2.01
N ASP A 47 -1.48 23.30 -1.82
CA ASP A 47 -2.38 22.17 -2.05
C ASP A 47 -1.84 20.85 -1.47
N ARG A 48 -1.52 20.86 -0.16
CA ARG A 48 -0.93 19.72 0.53
C ARG A 48 -1.48 19.52 1.93
N LEU A 49 -1.47 18.27 2.39
CA LEU A 49 -1.81 17.92 3.75
C LEU A 49 -0.57 17.99 4.67
N LEU A 50 -0.70 18.77 5.74
CA LEU A 50 0.26 18.89 6.82
C LEU A 50 -0.27 18.20 8.06
N ILE A 51 0.59 17.47 8.73
CA ILE A 51 0.25 16.72 9.93
C ILE A 51 1.23 17.10 11.03
N GLY A 52 0.73 17.38 12.23
CA GLY A 52 1.54 17.53 13.42
C GLY A 52 1.60 16.21 14.19
N ASP A 53 2.79 15.81 14.63
CA ASP A 53 2.95 14.67 15.52
C ASP A 53 2.81 15.08 17.01
N THR A 54 2.83 14.10 17.91
CA THR A 54 2.81 14.34 19.37
C THR A 54 4.13 14.89 19.92
N SER A 55 5.20 14.86 19.14
CA SER A 55 6.54 15.35 19.49
C SER A 55 6.76 16.80 19.06
N GLY A 56 5.78 17.42 18.40
CA GLY A 56 5.81 18.84 17.99
C GLY A 56 6.39 19.08 16.60
N PHE A 57 6.62 18.05 15.78
CA PHE A 57 7.07 18.23 14.40
C PHE A 57 5.90 18.31 13.43
N VAL A 58 6.04 19.17 12.42
CA VAL A 58 5.14 19.23 11.26
C VAL A 58 5.72 18.40 10.12
N ARG A 59 4.92 17.49 9.59
CA ARG A 59 5.31 16.53 8.57
C ARG A 59 4.44 16.69 7.32
N VAL A 60 5.05 16.49 6.15
CA VAL A 60 4.38 16.51 4.84
C VAL A 60 4.19 15.07 4.39
N ILE A 61 2.95 14.58 4.39
CA ILE A 61 2.68 13.16 4.09
C ILE A 61 2.62 12.82 2.62
N GLU A 62 2.35 13.83 1.78
CA GLU A 62 2.14 13.66 0.35
C GLU A 62 3.44 13.86 -0.45
N ASN A 63 4.59 13.97 0.22
CA ASN A 63 5.85 14.23 -0.47
C ASN A 63 6.41 12.96 -1.12
N THR A 64 6.05 12.75 -2.39
CA THR A 64 6.53 11.62 -3.21
C THR A 64 8.02 11.67 -3.51
N SER A 65 8.72 12.77 -3.23
CA SER A 65 10.17 12.90 -3.45
C SER A 65 11.01 12.26 -2.34
N TYR A 66 10.40 11.93 -1.20
CA TYR A 66 11.07 11.24 -0.09
C TYR A 66 10.66 9.77 -0.11
N THR A 67 11.55 8.92 -0.62
CA THR A 67 11.33 7.48 -0.78
C THR A 67 12.12 6.64 0.22
N ASP A 68 12.96 7.29 1.02
CA ASP A 68 13.76 6.68 2.07
C ASP A 68 13.64 7.48 3.38
N ASP A 69 13.86 6.77 4.48
CA ASP A 69 14.10 7.35 5.80
C ASP A 69 15.57 7.12 6.17
N SER A 70 16.35 8.20 6.19
CA SER A 70 17.78 8.18 6.49
C SER A 70 18.56 7.14 5.65
N GLY A 71 18.21 6.98 4.36
CA GLY A 71 18.83 6.01 3.45
C GLY A 71 18.24 4.59 3.50
N THR A 72 17.21 4.36 4.33
CA THR A 72 16.45 3.10 4.33
C THR A 72 15.18 3.27 3.50
N ALA A 73 15.03 2.50 2.42
CA ALA A 73 13.86 2.60 1.55
C ALA A 73 12.56 2.30 2.31
N ILE A 74 11.56 3.17 2.15
CA ILE A 74 10.26 3.03 2.81
C ILE A 74 9.45 1.93 2.13
N SER A 75 9.09 0.90 2.88
CA SER A 75 8.24 -0.20 2.39
C SER A 75 6.76 0.14 2.45
N TRP A 76 5.99 -0.39 1.50
CA TRP A 76 4.54 -0.29 1.45
C TRP A 76 3.94 -1.62 0.99
N GLU A 77 2.68 -1.87 1.35
CA GLU A 77 1.89 -2.98 0.84
C GLU A 77 0.41 -2.61 0.71
N VAL A 78 -0.24 -3.20 -0.29
CA VAL A 78 -1.70 -3.16 -0.48
C VAL A 78 -2.16 -4.59 -0.73
N GLN A 79 -3.12 -5.06 0.05
CA GLN A 79 -3.66 -6.40 -0.07
C GLN A 79 -5.18 -6.37 -0.30
N SER A 80 -5.68 -7.26 -1.15
CA SER A 80 -7.10 -7.53 -1.23
C SER A 80 -7.61 -8.19 0.06
N LYS A 81 -8.93 -8.17 0.26
CA LYS A 81 -9.55 -9.11 1.19
C LYS A 81 -9.25 -10.56 0.75
N ASP A 82 -9.37 -11.48 1.70
CA ASP A 82 -9.38 -12.90 1.39
C ASP A 82 -10.67 -13.25 0.64
N PHE A 83 -10.52 -13.95 -0.48
CA PHE A 83 -11.61 -14.56 -1.23
C PHE A 83 -11.65 -16.05 -0.93
N THR A 84 -12.83 -16.57 -0.59
CA THR A 84 -13.03 -18.02 -0.48
C THR A 84 -13.00 -18.63 -1.87
N LEU A 85 -12.15 -19.62 -2.04
CA LEU A 85 -12.05 -20.41 -3.25
C LEU A 85 -13.24 -21.40 -3.28
N GLN A 86 -14.19 -21.18 -4.19
CA GLN A 86 -15.51 -21.83 -4.14
C GLN A 86 -15.51 -23.33 -4.45
N THR A 87 -14.52 -23.82 -5.19
CA THR A 87 -14.35 -25.25 -5.46
C THR A 87 -13.40 -25.88 -4.43
N ARG A 88 -13.10 -27.18 -4.54
CA ARG A 88 -12.07 -27.88 -3.74
C ARG A 88 -10.80 -27.02 -3.61
N LYS A 89 -9.97 -27.31 -2.60
CA LYS A 89 -8.64 -26.69 -2.45
C LYS A 89 -7.97 -26.56 -3.81
N HIS A 90 -7.74 -25.33 -4.23
CA HIS A 90 -7.13 -24.99 -5.51
C HIS A 90 -6.34 -23.69 -5.37
N PHE A 91 -5.81 -23.19 -6.47
CA PHE A 91 -5.06 -21.95 -6.54
C PHE A 91 -5.33 -21.31 -7.92
N PRO A 92 -5.35 -19.97 -8.02
CA PRO A 92 -5.32 -19.29 -9.31
C PRO A 92 -4.06 -19.72 -10.09
N ARG A 93 -4.23 -20.09 -11.35
CA ARG A 93 -3.14 -20.54 -12.22
C ARG A 93 -2.33 -19.36 -12.75
N PHE A 94 -2.96 -18.21 -12.92
CA PHE A 94 -2.33 -17.02 -13.46
C PHE A 94 -2.60 -15.79 -12.60
N MET A 95 -1.59 -14.94 -12.51
CA MET A 95 -1.70 -13.60 -11.96
C MET A 95 -1.42 -12.59 -13.05
N LYS A 96 -2.11 -11.45 -13.01
CA LYS A 96 -1.87 -10.33 -13.90
C LYS A 96 -1.85 -9.04 -13.08
N TYR A 97 -0.84 -8.22 -13.32
CA TYR A 97 -0.62 -6.97 -12.61
C TYR A 97 -0.53 -5.84 -13.63
N ASP A 98 -1.36 -4.82 -13.44
CA ASP A 98 -1.32 -3.60 -14.21
C ASP A 98 -0.77 -2.48 -13.30
N VAL A 99 0.56 -2.31 -13.34
CA VAL A 99 1.30 -1.44 -12.43
C VAL A 99 2.33 -0.63 -13.22
N GLU A 100 2.48 0.64 -12.88
CA GLU A 100 3.60 1.49 -13.30
C GLU A 100 4.68 1.45 -12.21
N VAL A 101 5.88 0.98 -12.57
CA VAL A 101 7.05 0.91 -11.68
C VAL A 101 8.18 1.79 -12.25
N PRO A 102 8.32 3.03 -11.76
CA PRO A 102 9.42 3.93 -12.12
C PRO A 102 10.79 3.34 -11.77
N SER A 103 11.82 3.81 -12.46
CA SER A 103 13.20 3.46 -12.14
C SER A 103 13.53 3.78 -10.68
N GLY A 104 14.23 2.87 -9.99
CA GLY A 104 14.59 3.02 -8.58
C GLY A 104 13.52 2.54 -7.58
N SER A 105 12.33 2.15 -8.05
CA SER A 105 11.29 1.53 -7.21
C SER A 105 11.37 0.01 -7.27
N ILE A 106 10.94 -0.66 -6.20
CA ILE A 106 10.80 -2.11 -6.12
C ILE A 106 9.31 -2.41 -6.02
N CYS A 107 8.83 -3.38 -6.81
CA CYS A 107 7.44 -3.81 -6.76
C CYS A 107 7.35 -5.33 -6.93
N ASN A 108 6.59 -5.96 -6.04
CA ASN A 108 6.30 -7.38 -6.04
C ASN A 108 4.79 -7.58 -6.08
N GLY A 109 4.34 -8.52 -6.91
CA GLY A 109 2.97 -9.03 -6.90
C GLY A 109 2.96 -10.43 -6.29
N GLU A 110 2.10 -10.65 -5.30
CA GLU A 110 2.11 -11.86 -4.49
C GLU A 110 0.71 -12.50 -4.50
N LEU A 111 0.69 -13.83 -4.68
CA LEU A 111 -0.48 -14.64 -4.40
C LEU A 111 -0.34 -15.19 -2.97
N ILE A 112 -1.35 -14.94 -2.15
CA ILE A 112 -1.44 -15.46 -0.79
C ILE A 112 -2.48 -16.58 -0.79
N LEU A 113 -2.12 -17.73 -0.22
CA LEU A 113 -3.04 -18.84 0.03
C LEU A 113 -3.10 -19.12 1.53
N ASP A 114 -4.32 -19.19 2.08
CA ASP A 114 -4.57 -19.48 3.51
C ASP A 114 -3.71 -18.64 4.48
N GLY A 115 -3.45 -17.37 4.13
CA GLY A 115 -2.71 -16.41 4.95
C GLY A 115 -1.19 -16.40 4.76
N ALA A 116 -0.63 -17.27 3.90
CA ALA A 116 0.79 -17.30 3.60
C ALA A 116 1.08 -16.92 2.13
N VAL A 117 2.20 -16.22 1.89
CA VAL A 117 2.68 -15.96 0.52
C VAL A 117 3.01 -17.28 -0.14
N HIS A 118 2.30 -17.60 -1.21
CA HIS A 118 2.47 -18.81 -2.01
C HIS A 118 3.39 -18.59 -3.20
N HIS A 119 3.29 -17.44 -3.85
CA HIS A 119 4.10 -17.10 -5.01
C HIS A 119 4.34 -15.60 -5.10
N THR A 120 5.57 -15.22 -5.48
CA THR A 120 5.97 -13.82 -5.67
C THR A 120 6.45 -13.60 -7.11
N HIS A 121 5.98 -12.51 -7.72
CA HIS A 121 6.41 -12.06 -9.04
C HIS A 121 7.04 -10.67 -8.94
N VAL A 122 8.27 -10.51 -9.43
CA VAL A 122 8.92 -9.19 -9.51
C VAL A 122 8.33 -8.39 -10.66
N ILE A 123 7.76 -7.21 -10.38
CA ILE A 123 7.12 -6.33 -11.36
C ILE A 123 8.09 -5.20 -11.72
N THR A 124 8.34 -5.00 -13.01
CA THR A 124 9.24 -3.96 -13.50
C THR A 124 8.63 -3.20 -14.68
N GLY A 125 9.07 -1.96 -14.87
CA GLY A 125 8.67 -1.13 -16.01
C GLY A 125 7.22 -0.64 -15.96
N SER A 126 6.74 -0.23 -17.13
CA SER A 126 5.41 0.38 -17.30
C SER A 126 4.37 -0.65 -17.75
N ARG A 127 3.27 -0.76 -17.00
CA ARG A 127 2.00 -1.36 -17.44
C ARG A 127 2.16 -2.76 -18.05
N GLN A 128 3.02 -3.60 -17.47
CA GLN A 128 3.28 -4.96 -17.96
C GLN A 128 2.16 -5.94 -17.61
N THR A 129 1.09 -5.91 -18.38
CA THR A 129 -0.15 -6.68 -18.17
C THR A 129 -0.12 -8.14 -18.63
N ASN A 130 1.08 -8.71 -18.80
CA ASN A 130 1.22 -10.11 -19.19
C ASN A 130 0.82 -11.05 -18.04
N ARG A 131 0.19 -12.17 -18.39
CA ARG A 131 -0.14 -13.25 -17.44
C ARG A 131 1.15 -13.89 -16.92
N ARG A 132 1.22 -14.09 -15.61
CA ARG A 132 2.35 -14.70 -14.91
C ARG A 132 1.90 -16.02 -14.29
N LEU A 133 2.65 -17.07 -14.56
CA LEU A 133 2.29 -18.43 -14.15
C LEU A 133 2.54 -18.61 -12.65
N VAL A 134 1.53 -19.09 -11.95
CA VAL A 134 1.63 -19.46 -10.54
C VAL A 134 2.09 -20.91 -10.43
N GLY A 135 3.08 -21.14 -9.57
CA GLY A 135 3.55 -22.48 -9.20
C GLY A 135 2.45 -23.29 -8.50
N THR A 136 2.50 -24.62 -8.64
CA THR A 136 1.50 -25.52 -8.08
C THR A 136 1.28 -25.28 -6.58
N GLY A 137 0.02 -25.14 -6.16
CA GLY A 137 -0.37 -24.89 -4.77
C GLY A 137 -1.73 -25.46 -4.41
N ASN A 138 -2.21 -25.19 -3.20
CA ASN A 138 -3.56 -25.50 -2.75
C ASN A 138 -3.93 -24.64 -1.54
N GLY A 139 -5.03 -23.90 -1.63
CA GLY A 139 -5.59 -23.14 -0.51
C GLY A 139 -7.11 -23.18 -0.47
N ASN A 140 -7.70 -22.82 0.66
CA ASN A 140 -9.14 -22.59 0.81
C ASN A 140 -9.52 -21.12 0.58
N LYS A 141 -8.56 -20.22 0.83
CA LYS A 141 -8.69 -18.78 0.60
C LYS A 141 -7.53 -18.28 -0.24
N SER A 142 -7.80 -17.30 -1.08
CA SER A 142 -6.77 -16.56 -1.80
C SER A 142 -6.87 -15.06 -1.54
N ALA A 143 -5.73 -14.39 -1.51
CA ALA A 143 -5.65 -12.94 -1.58
C ALA A 143 -4.52 -12.54 -2.54
N THR A 144 -4.62 -11.34 -3.08
CA THR A 144 -3.54 -10.74 -3.87
C THR A 144 -2.94 -9.60 -3.09
N ARG A 145 -1.61 -9.59 -2.96
CA ARG A 145 -0.85 -8.48 -2.38
C ARG A 145 0.04 -7.85 -3.44
N ILE A 146 0.18 -6.54 -3.39
CA ILE A 146 1.24 -5.82 -4.08
C ILE A 146 2.05 -5.11 -2.99
N SER A 147 3.36 -5.31 -3.01
CA SER A 147 4.28 -4.77 -2.00
C SER A 147 5.54 -4.22 -2.64
N GLY A 148 6.25 -3.32 -1.97
CA GLY A 148 7.40 -2.69 -2.59
C GLY A 148 8.00 -1.54 -1.81
N THR A 149 8.89 -0.80 -2.49
CA THR A 149 9.48 0.46 -2.03
C THR A 149 9.51 1.47 -3.17
N GLY A 150 9.51 2.77 -2.83
CA GLY A 150 9.46 3.85 -3.82
C GLY A 150 8.06 4.04 -4.43
N PRO A 151 7.86 5.09 -5.25
CA PRO A 151 6.56 5.44 -5.80
C PRO A 151 6.15 4.45 -6.89
N VAL A 152 4.96 3.88 -6.79
CA VAL A 152 4.35 3.08 -7.86
C VAL A 152 2.90 3.49 -8.08
N THR A 153 2.36 3.23 -9.27
CA THR A 153 0.93 3.38 -9.53
C THR A 153 0.33 2.03 -9.85
N VAL A 154 -0.55 1.54 -8.98
CA VAL A 154 -1.32 0.31 -9.19
C VAL A 154 -2.64 0.64 -9.85
N TYR A 155 -2.94 0.00 -10.97
CA TYR A 155 -4.21 0.16 -11.69
C TYR A 155 -5.12 -1.05 -11.51
N ALA A 156 -4.57 -2.25 -11.59
CA ALA A 156 -5.32 -3.49 -11.38
C ALA A 156 -4.40 -4.64 -10.95
N ALA A 157 -4.99 -5.58 -10.20
CA ALA A 157 -4.43 -6.88 -9.92
C ALA A 157 -5.54 -7.92 -10.09
N GLU A 158 -5.27 -8.94 -10.90
CA GLU A 158 -6.24 -9.97 -11.29
C GLU A 158 -5.62 -11.35 -11.06
N SER A 159 -6.45 -12.29 -10.60
CA SER A 159 -6.10 -13.70 -10.42
C SER A 159 -7.09 -14.59 -11.16
N GLU A 160 -6.60 -15.52 -11.98
CA GLU A 160 -7.38 -16.48 -12.78
C GLU A 160 -6.99 -17.92 -12.43
#